data_AF-A0A3B8PH10-F1
#
_entry.id   AF-A0A3B8PH10-F1
#
_cell.length_a   1.000
_cell.length_b   1.000
_cell.length_c   1.000
_cell.angle_alpha   90.00
_cell.angle_beta   90.00
_cell.angle_gamma   90.00
#
_symmetry.space_group_name_H-M   'P 1'
#
loop_
_entity.id
_entity.type
_entity.pdbx_description
1 polymer ?
#
loop_
_entity_poly.entity_id
_entity_poly.type
_entity_poly.pdbx_seq_one_letter_code
_entity_poly.pdbx_strand_id
1 'polypeptide(L)'
;LVLNTGVGGGAEALSTSDAPLGDGFRAVFGNNATSRVLGLVALTGLVASFHTIIYAYGRVLFALSRAGYFPRWISITGRSQTPWVALVLGAVVGLGLAAAIHFSPTSSEASDSVTVGAVLLNMAVFGAVISYVLVMVSYIVLKITRPEMPRPYRSPLGIPGAAVGTLLAMIALAATFSVPEFRPGMYGVAIFLVIGLAWFLCYSRYHLVAQAPEEEVALLSAAQRELDGDNSETSDSTDDHS
;
A
#
# COMPACT_ATOMS: atom_id res chain seq x y z
N LEU A 1 2.27 -10.99 -32.01
CA LEU A 1 3.70 -10.87 -31.64
C LEU A 1 4.22 -9.41 -31.76
N VAL A 2 3.38 -8.39 -31.54
CA VAL A 2 3.76 -6.97 -31.84
C VAL A 2 3.89 -6.12 -30.57
N LEU A 3 3.51 -6.64 -29.40
CA LEU A 3 3.63 -5.97 -28.09
C LEU A 3 4.16 -6.96 -27.04
N ASN A 4 5.41 -7.41 -27.21
CA ASN A 4 6.11 -8.19 -26.19
C ASN A 4 7.51 -7.61 -26.04
N THR A 5 7.90 -7.27 -24.82
CA THR A 5 9.19 -6.64 -24.52
C THR A 5 10.37 -7.57 -24.81
N GLY A 6 10.17 -8.89 -24.89
CA GLY A 6 11.20 -9.87 -25.25
C GLY A 6 11.59 -9.90 -26.74
N VAL A 7 10.97 -9.08 -27.59
CA VAL A 7 11.37 -8.96 -29.01
C VAL A 7 12.64 -8.09 -29.07
N GLY A 8 13.80 -8.71 -29.31
CA GLY A 8 15.07 -8.00 -29.50
C GLY A 8 16.19 -8.31 -28.49
N GLY A 9 16.18 -9.48 -27.83
CA GLY A 9 17.27 -9.92 -26.95
C GLY A 9 16.86 -10.87 -25.81
N GLY A 10 15.56 -11.09 -25.60
CA GLY A 10 15.06 -12.00 -24.56
C GLY A 10 15.13 -11.44 -23.14
N ALA A 11 14.74 -12.25 -22.15
CA ALA A 11 14.69 -11.84 -20.74
C ALA A 11 16.07 -11.49 -20.15
N GLU A 12 17.14 -12.09 -20.67
CA GLU A 12 18.51 -11.88 -20.22
C GLU A 12 19.06 -10.51 -20.67
N ALA A 13 18.79 -10.09 -21.91
CA ALA A 13 19.19 -8.76 -22.35
C ALA A 13 18.46 -7.65 -21.56
N LEU A 14 17.17 -7.86 -21.28
CA LEU A 14 16.36 -6.90 -20.52
C LEU A 14 16.68 -6.85 -19.03
N SER A 15 17.21 -7.92 -18.43
CA SER A 15 17.52 -7.92 -17.00
C SER A 15 18.67 -6.96 -16.64
N THR A 16 19.49 -6.59 -17.62
CA THR A 16 20.61 -5.65 -17.48
C THR A 16 20.27 -4.21 -17.85
N SER A 17 19.04 -3.94 -18.32
CA SER A 17 18.62 -2.60 -18.74
C SER A 17 17.98 -1.83 -17.59
N ASP A 18 18.40 -0.58 -17.41
CA ASP A 18 17.77 0.39 -16.49
C ASP A 18 16.38 0.86 -16.97
N ALA A 19 16.10 0.74 -18.27
CA ALA A 19 14.87 1.23 -18.90
C ALA A 19 14.28 0.18 -19.87
N PRO A 20 13.90 -1.01 -19.37
CA PRO A 20 13.56 -2.16 -20.22
C PRO A 20 12.36 -1.91 -21.13
N LEU A 21 11.40 -1.07 -20.69
CA LEU A 21 10.26 -0.68 -21.52
C LEU A 21 10.68 0.22 -22.70
N GLY A 22 11.60 1.15 -22.47
CA GLY A 22 12.12 2.04 -23.50
C GLY A 22 12.96 1.29 -24.53
N ASP A 23 13.79 0.36 -24.06
CA ASP A 23 14.57 -0.52 -24.93
C ASP A 23 13.67 -1.47 -25.72
N GLY A 24 12.60 -1.99 -25.11
CA GLY A 24 11.56 -2.75 -25.80
C GLY A 24 10.89 -1.94 -26.94
N PHE A 25 10.55 -0.67 -26.71
CA PHE A 25 9.99 0.18 -27.77
C PHE A 25 10.97 0.42 -28.91
N ARG A 26 12.26 0.62 -28.60
CA ARG A 26 13.31 0.76 -29.62
C ARG A 26 13.56 -0.54 -30.38
N ALA A 27 13.46 -1.68 -29.73
CA ALA A 27 13.64 -2.98 -30.36
C ALA A 27 12.49 -3.34 -31.32
N VAL A 28 11.25 -3.01 -30.97
CA VAL A 28 10.07 -3.30 -31.81
C VAL A 28 9.89 -2.27 -32.92
N PHE A 29 9.99 -0.98 -32.61
CA PHE A 29 9.68 0.09 -33.54
C PHE A 29 10.91 0.72 -34.19
N GLY A 30 12.13 0.40 -33.73
CA GLY A 30 13.35 1.10 -34.11
C GLY A 30 13.50 2.45 -33.40
N ASN A 31 14.63 3.13 -33.61
CA ASN A 31 14.88 4.47 -33.04
C ASN A 31 14.20 5.59 -33.87
N ASN A 32 12.87 5.53 -33.98
CA ASN A 32 12.06 6.47 -34.76
C ASN A 32 11.19 7.39 -33.86
N ALA A 33 10.47 8.33 -34.49
CA ALA A 33 9.59 9.26 -33.79
C ALA A 33 8.54 8.54 -32.94
N THR A 34 8.03 7.39 -33.40
CA THR A 34 7.04 6.57 -32.67
C THR A 34 7.59 6.08 -31.33
N SER A 35 8.81 5.54 -31.29
CA SER A 35 9.45 5.10 -30.04
C SER A 35 9.62 6.24 -29.03
N ARG A 36 9.93 7.45 -29.51
CA ARG A 36 10.09 8.65 -28.66
C ARG A 36 8.75 9.12 -28.10
N VAL A 37 7.70 9.16 -28.92
CA VAL A 37 6.34 9.52 -28.47
C VAL A 37 5.85 8.51 -27.43
N LEU A 38 6.06 7.22 -27.67
CA LEU A 38 5.66 6.18 -26.73
C LEU A 38 6.46 6.25 -25.41
N GLY A 39 7.75 6.58 -25.49
CA GLY A 39 8.56 6.90 -24.31
C GLY A 39 8.05 8.11 -23.53
N LEU A 40 7.60 9.17 -24.20
CA LEU A 40 6.98 10.32 -23.55
C LEU A 40 5.66 9.95 -22.86
N VAL A 41 4.83 9.12 -23.48
CA VAL A 41 3.59 8.62 -22.85
C VAL A 41 3.89 7.76 -21.62
N ALA A 42 4.92 6.91 -21.68
CA ALA A 42 5.36 6.15 -20.51
C ALA A 42 5.85 7.07 -19.37
N LEU A 43 6.58 8.14 -19.72
CA LEU A 43 7.07 9.13 -18.77
C LEU A 43 5.93 9.91 -18.10
N THR A 44 4.88 10.31 -18.85
CA THR A 44 3.73 10.99 -18.24
C THR A 44 2.99 10.08 -17.27
N GLY A 45 2.86 8.78 -17.60
CA GLY A 45 2.33 7.77 -16.68
C GLY A 45 3.16 7.65 -15.39
N LEU A 46 4.49 7.61 -15.50
CA LEU A 46 5.40 7.60 -14.36
C LEU A 46 5.18 8.81 -13.43
N VAL A 47 5.08 10.03 -14.01
CA VAL A 47 4.82 11.26 -13.25
C VAL A 47 3.46 11.21 -12.55
N ALA A 48 2.41 10.75 -13.23
CA ALA A 48 1.08 10.60 -12.66
C ALA A 48 1.05 9.60 -11.49
N SER A 49 1.78 8.47 -11.62
CA SER A 49 1.91 7.49 -10.55
C SER A 49 2.61 8.06 -9.32
N PHE A 50 3.68 8.85 -9.49
CA PHE A 50 4.34 9.53 -8.38
C PHE A 50 3.39 10.51 -7.67
N HIS A 51 2.61 11.29 -8.42
CA HIS A 51 1.63 12.18 -7.80
C HIS A 51 0.60 11.40 -6.97
N THR A 52 0.10 10.30 -7.52
CA THR A 52 -0.92 9.46 -6.86
C THR A 52 -0.39 8.81 -5.58
N ILE A 53 0.83 8.25 -5.61
CA ILE A 53 1.41 7.62 -4.41
C ILE A 53 1.70 8.66 -3.32
N ILE A 54 2.14 9.86 -3.71
CA ILE A 54 2.40 10.97 -2.77
C ILE A 54 1.12 11.39 -2.06
N TYR A 55 0.06 11.56 -2.83
CA TYR A 55 -1.27 11.85 -2.29
C TYR A 55 -1.78 10.74 -1.37
N ALA A 56 -1.65 9.47 -1.79
CA ALA A 56 -2.15 8.32 -1.04
C ALA A 56 -1.49 8.18 0.34
N TYR A 57 -0.14 8.20 0.41
CA TYR A 57 0.53 8.04 1.70
C TYR A 57 0.23 9.22 2.64
N GLY A 58 0.12 10.44 2.11
CA GLY A 58 -0.20 11.62 2.91
C GLY A 58 -1.55 11.49 3.60
N ARG A 59 -2.55 10.93 2.91
CA ARG A 59 -3.87 10.63 3.50
C ARG A 59 -3.85 9.50 4.50
N VAL A 60 -3.07 8.45 4.26
CA VAL A 60 -2.90 7.33 5.22
C VAL A 60 -2.26 7.83 6.51
N LEU A 61 -1.18 8.60 6.43
CA LEU A 61 -0.52 9.19 7.60
C LEU A 61 -1.43 10.15 8.36
N PHE A 62 -2.19 10.99 7.65
CA PHE A 62 -3.19 11.87 8.26
C PHE A 62 -4.26 11.08 9.01
N ALA A 63 -4.82 10.01 8.42
CA ALA A 63 -5.83 9.19 9.04
C ALA A 63 -5.30 8.48 10.31
N LEU A 64 -4.10 7.91 10.23
CA LEU A 64 -3.44 7.24 11.36
C LEU A 64 -3.10 8.22 12.50
N SER A 65 -2.64 9.43 12.17
CA SER A 65 -2.39 10.49 13.15
C SER A 65 -3.67 10.94 13.84
N ARG A 66 -4.78 11.08 13.09
CA ARG A 66 -6.07 11.47 13.65
C ARG A 66 -6.67 10.40 14.56
N ALA A 67 -6.50 9.13 14.20
CA ALA A 67 -6.91 7.99 15.01
C ALA A 67 -6.01 7.74 16.24
N GLY A 68 -4.94 8.53 16.42
CA GLY A 68 -4.05 8.43 17.57
C GLY A 68 -2.96 7.37 17.47
N TYR A 69 -2.82 6.68 16.32
CA TYR A 69 -1.73 5.73 16.06
C TYR A 69 -0.38 6.45 15.92
N PHE A 70 -0.39 7.64 15.31
CA PHE A 70 0.77 8.51 15.18
C PHE A 70 0.62 9.81 15.97
N PRO A 71 1.74 10.50 16.25
CA PRO A 71 1.69 11.81 16.90
C PRO A 71 0.84 12.84 16.14
N ARG A 72 -0.07 13.52 16.85
CA ARG A 72 -1.12 14.40 16.27
C ARG A 72 -0.62 15.56 15.41
N TRP A 73 0.63 15.96 15.56
CA TRP A 73 1.24 17.04 14.75
C TRP A 73 1.37 16.65 13.27
N ILE A 74 1.36 15.35 12.95
CA ILE A 74 1.37 14.87 11.56
C ILE A 74 0.05 15.16 10.84
N SER A 75 -1.07 15.22 11.58
CA SER A 75 -2.39 15.54 11.03
C SER A 75 -2.67 17.04 10.85
N ILE A 76 -1.69 17.94 11.03
CA ILE A 76 -1.90 19.37 10.82
C ILE A 76 -2.17 19.64 9.32
N THR A 77 -3.34 20.22 9.04
CA THR A 77 -3.74 20.65 7.69
C THR A 77 -3.55 22.15 7.51
N GLY A 78 -3.19 22.56 6.30
CA GLY A 78 -3.11 23.98 5.92
C GLY A 78 -4.44 24.53 5.40
N ARG A 79 -4.41 25.76 4.88
CA ARG A 79 -5.59 26.45 4.28
C ARG A 79 -6.26 25.64 3.16
N SER A 80 -5.49 24.83 2.43
CA SER A 80 -5.99 23.98 1.35
C SER A 80 -6.47 22.60 1.80
N GLN A 81 -6.65 22.38 3.11
CA GLN A 81 -7.05 21.09 3.70
C GLN A 81 -6.12 19.92 3.34
N THR A 82 -4.89 20.23 2.93
CA THR A 82 -3.84 19.26 2.63
C THR A 82 -2.97 19.03 3.87
N PRO A 83 -2.70 17.77 4.25
CA PRO A 83 -1.83 17.44 5.37
C PRO A 83 -0.36 17.62 4.98
N TRP A 84 0.10 18.87 4.92
CA TRP A 84 1.43 19.21 4.43
C TRP A 84 2.55 18.61 5.29
N VAL A 85 2.34 18.48 6.60
CA VAL A 85 3.32 17.86 7.52
C VAL A 85 3.54 16.39 7.15
N ALA A 86 2.47 15.64 6.91
CA ALA A 86 2.57 14.24 6.48
C ALA A 86 3.32 14.09 5.14
N LEU A 87 3.08 15.00 4.19
CA LEU A 87 3.76 15.00 2.89
C LEU A 87 5.27 15.30 3.03
N VAL A 88 5.62 16.34 3.79
CA VAL A 88 7.03 16.70 4.01
C VAL A 88 7.74 15.60 4.78
N LEU A 89 7.12 15.05 5.81
CA LEU A 89 7.69 13.96 6.59
C LEU A 89 7.98 12.73 5.72
N GLY A 90 7.01 12.31 4.89
CA GLY A 90 7.19 11.20 3.97
C GLY A 90 8.30 11.45 2.95
N ALA A 91 8.38 12.67 2.41
CA ALA A 91 9.44 13.06 1.46
C ALA A 91 10.82 13.07 2.12
N VAL A 92 10.95 13.62 3.33
CA VAL A 92 12.22 13.64 4.08
C VAL A 92 12.68 12.23 4.44
N VAL A 93 11.77 11.36 4.89
CA VAL A 93 12.08 9.96 5.19
C VAL A 93 12.52 9.23 3.92
N GLY A 94 11.77 9.36 2.82
CA GLY A 94 12.12 8.74 1.54
C GLY A 94 13.47 9.20 0.99
N LEU A 95 13.74 10.52 1.02
CA LEU A 95 15.02 11.07 0.60
C LEU A 95 16.16 10.65 1.52
N GLY A 96 15.93 10.62 2.84
CA GLY A 96 16.89 10.16 3.83
C GLY A 96 17.26 8.69 3.65
N LEU A 97 16.28 7.83 3.36
CA LEU A 97 16.50 6.42 3.00
C LEU A 97 17.31 6.29 1.70
N ALA A 98 16.94 7.02 0.65
CA ALA A 98 17.66 7.01 -0.62
C ALA A 98 19.12 7.46 -0.44
N ALA A 99 19.36 8.52 0.33
CA ALA A 99 20.70 9.01 0.66
C ALA A 99 21.48 8.00 1.50
N ALA A 100 20.87 7.40 2.53
CA ALA A 100 21.50 6.40 3.37
C ALA A 100 21.94 5.16 2.57
N ILE A 101 21.12 4.72 1.61
CA ILE A 101 21.47 3.62 0.70
C ILE A 101 22.61 4.04 -0.24
N HIS A 102 22.53 5.24 -0.82
CA HIS A 102 23.55 5.76 -1.74
C HIS A 102 24.94 5.87 -1.07
N PHE A 103 24.99 6.35 0.17
CA PHE A 103 26.23 6.53 0.94
C PHE A 103 26.64 5.31 1.78
N SER A 104 25.90 4.20 1.72
CA SER A 104 26.23 3.00 2.48
C SER A 104 27.49 2.31 1.92
N PRO A 105 28.46 1.87 2.75
CA PRO A 105 29.68 1.17 2.29
C PRO A 105 29.40 -0.11 1.50
N THR A 106 28.21 -0.67 1.63
CA THR A 106 27.79 -1.85 0.87
C THR A 106 27.56 -1.53 -0.61
N SER A 107 27.32 -0.26 -0.98
CA SER A 107 27.16 0.14 -2.40
C SER A 107 28.49 0.19 -3.15
N SER A 108 29.64 0.28 -2.46
CA SER A 108 30.95 0.29 -3.11
C SER A 108 31.48 -1.08 -3.54
N GLU A 109 30.93 -2.18 -3.00
CA GLU A 109 31.21 -3.55 -3.47
C GLU A 109 30.01 -4.18 -4.21
N ALA A 110 28.86 -3.51 -4.22
CA ALA A 110 27.69 -3.98 -4.95
C ALA A 110 27.96 -3.83 -6.46
N SER A 111 27.95 -4.96 -7.16
CA SER A 111 27.97 -5.06 -8.62
C SER A 111 27.10 -3.97 -9.28
N ASP A 112 27.52 -3.46 -10.45
CA ASP A 112 26.83 -2.46 -11.30
C ASP A 112 25.30 -2.68 -11.48
N SER A 113 24.79 -3.87 -11.16
CA SER A 113 23.39 -4.26 -11.19
C SER A 113 22.52 -3.78 -10.02
N VAL A 114 23.07 -3.28 -8.92
CA VAL A 114 22.27 -2.91 -7.72
C VAL A 114 22.06 -1.40 -7.64
N THR A 115 20.93 -0.93 -8.17
CA THR A 115 20.55 0.49 -8.09
C THR A 115 19.82 0.81 -6.78
N VAL A 116 19.94 2.05 -6.30
CA VAL A 116 19.17 2.55 -5.13
C VAL A 116 17.67 2.34 -5.32
N GLY A 117 17.18 2.51 -6.55
CA GLY A 117 15.78 2.27 -6.93
C GLY A 117 15.35 0.81 -6.74
N ALA A 118 16.20 -0.15 -7.12
CA ALA A 118 15.90 -1.57 -6.93
C ALA A 118 15.81 -1.97 -5.44
N VAL A 119 16.72 -1.44 -4.62
CA VAL A 119 16.69 -1.66 -3.15
C VAL A 119 15.40 -1.09 -2.55
N LEU A 120 15.08 0.17 -2.85
CA LEU A 120 13.85 0.83 -2.36
C LEU A 120 12.59 0.12 -2.83
N LEU A 121 12.57 -0.34 -4.09
CA LEU A 121 11.46 -1.12 -4.64
C LEU A 121 11.29 -2.42 -3.86
N ASN A 122 12.36 -3.17 -3.61
CA ASN A 122 12.27 -4.42 -2.86
C ASN A 122 11.83 -4.19 -1.40
N MET A 123 12.30 -3.10 -0.77
CA MET A 123 11.82 -2.68 0.56
C MET A 123 10.31 -2.39 0.56
N ALA A 124 9.81 -1.69 -0.46
CA ALA A 124 8.38 -1.40 -0.60
C ALA A 124 7.56 -2.68 -0.85
N VAL A 125 8.05 -3.59 -1.70
CA VAL A 125 7.41 -4.87 -1.99
C VAL A 125 7.34 -5.73 -0.72
N PHE A 126 8.42 -5.81 0.06
CA PHE A 126 8.44 -6.54 1.32
C PHE A 126 7.30 -6.10 2.26
N GLY A 127 7.16 -4.79 2.49
CA GLY A 127 6.07 -4.24 3.31
C GLY A 127 4.68 -4.47 2.71
N ALA A 128 4.53 -4.26 1.40
CA ALA A 128 3.25 -4.43 0.71
C ALA A 128 2.75 -5.88 0.75
N VAL A 129 3.65 -6.85 0.56
CA VAL A 129 3.31 -8.28 0.57
C VAL A 129 2.87 -8.73 1.97
N ILE A 130 3.49 -8.22 3.05
CA ILE A 130 3.01 -8.44 4.41
C ILE A 130 1.57 -7.92 4.57
N SER A 131 1.30 -6.71 4.06
CA SER A 131 -0.06 -6.16 4.09
C SER A 131 -1.05 -7.03 3.33
N TYR A 132 -0.67 -7.62 2.19
CA TYR A 132 -1.55 -8.52 1.43
C TYR A 132 -1.82 -9.83 2.17
N VAL A 133 -0.82 -10.40 2.84
CA VAL A 133 -1.02 -11.57 3.72
C VAL A 133 -2.04 -11.24 4.79
N LEU A 134 -1.87 -10.10 5.49
CA LEU A 134 -2.79 -9.67 6.55
C LEU A 134 -4.20 -9.44 6.02
N VAL A 135 -4.37 -8.76 4.87
CA VAL A 135 -5.68 -8.52 4.26
C VAL A 135 -6.39 -9.83 3.90
N MET A 136 -5.67 -10.79 3.30
CA MET A 136 -6.25 -12.08 2.93
C MET A 136 -6.62 -12.92 4.16
N VAL A 137 -5.77 -12.93 5.19
CA VAL A 137 -6.06 -13.60 6.47
C VAL A 137 -7.26 -12.95 7.15
N SER A 138 -7.32 -11.61 7.22
CA SER A 138 -8.45 -10.87 7.77
C SER A 138 -9.75 -11.21 7.04
N TYR A 139 -9.71 -11.37 5.72
CA TYR A 139 -10.88 -11.80 4.94
C TYR A 139 -11.35 -13.21 5.34
N ILE A 140 -10.43 -14.16 5.52
CA ILE A 140 -10.76 -15.52 5.96
C ILE A 140 -11.36 -15.50 7.37
N VAL A 141 -10.71 -14.81 8.30
CA VAL A 141 -11.17 -14.65 9.69
C VAL A 141 -12.57 -14.03 9.72
N LEU A 142 -12.81 -12.94 8.97
CA LEU A 142 -14.11 -12.28 8.92
C LEU A 142 -15.22 -13.20 8.37
N LYS A 143 -14.87 -14.12 7.46
CA LYS A 143 -15.82 -15.08 6.91
C LYS A 143 -16.19 -16.18 7.90
N ILE A 144 -15.30 -16.52 8.83
CA ILE A 144 -15.52 -17.53 9.88
C ILE A 144 -16.20 -16.91 11.10
N THR A 145 -15.70 -15.78 11.59
CA THR A 145 -16.15 -15.17 12.85
C THR A 145 -17.49 -14.45 12.75
N ARG A 146 -17.81 -13.83 11.60
CA ARG A 146 -19.06 -13.07 11.40
C ARG A 146 -19.70 -13.39 10.05
N PRO A 147 -20.27 -14.60 9.90
CA PRO A 147 -20.90 -15.02 8.65
C PRO A 147 -22.17 -14.23 8.33
N GLU A 148 -22.93 -13.82 9.36
CA GLU A 148 -24.26 -13.19 9.24
C GLU A 148 -24.24 -11.73 8.76
N MET A 149 -23.07 -11.07 8.69
CA MET A 149 -23.02 -9.67 8.28
C MET A 149 -23.45 -9.48 6.82
N PRO A 150 -24.24 -8.44 6.50
CA PRO A 150 -24.64 -8.14 5.13
C PRO A 150 -23.40 -7.78 4.28
N ARG A 151 -23.19 -8.51 3.18
CA ARG A 151 -22.05 -8.32 2.27
C ARG A 151 -22.56 -7.85 0.90
N PRO A 152 -22.45 -6.54 0.57
CA PRO A 152 -22.85 -6.00 -0.73
C PRO A 152 -22.11 -6.66 -1.90
N TYR A 153 -20.86 -7.06 -1.65
CA TYR A 153 -20.03 -7.79 -2.60
C TYR A 153 -19.54 -9.10 -2.00
N ARG A 154 -19.63 -10.18 -2.78
CA ARG A 154 -19.13 -11.52 -2.41
C ARG A 154 -18.09 -11.97 -3.43
N SER A 155 -16.90 -12.32 -2.96
CA SER A 155 -15.84 -12.83 -3.83
C SER A 155 -16.25 -14.16 -4.45
N PRO A 156 -16.13 -14.31 -5.80
CA PRO A 156 -16.50 -15.54 -6.49
C PRO A 156 -15.59 -16.73 -6.11
N LEU A 157 -14.32 -16.46 -5.77
CA LEU A 157 -13.35 -17.50 -5.39
C LEU A 157 -13.36 -17.82 -3.89
N GLY A 158 -14.13 -17.08 -3.08
CA GLY A 158 -14.35 -17.40 -1.68
C GLY A 158 -13.07 -17.54 -0.84
N ILE A 159 -13.06 -18.51 0.08
CA ILE A 159 -11.91 -18.83 0.96
C ILE A 159 -10.74 -19.43 0.15
N PRO A 160 -10.96 -20.35 -0.81
CA PRO A 160 -9.86 -20.89 -1.61
C PRO A 160 -9.04 -19.82 -2.33
N GLY A 161 -9.68 -18.81 -2.90
CA GLY A 161 -8.98 -17.69 -3.55
C GLY A 161 -8.10 -16.90 -2.58
N ALA A 162 -8.59 -16.64 -1.37
CA ALA A 162 -7.81 -15.96 -0.33
C ALA A 162 -6.64 -16.82 0.18
N ALA A 163 -6.81 -18.14 0.29
CA ALA A 163 -5.75 -19.06 0.67
C ALA A 163 -4.64 -19.12 -0.39
N VAL A 164 -5.00 -19.22 -1.68
CA VAL A 164 -4.03 -19.17 -2.78
C VAL A 164 -3.33 -17.81 -2.82
N GLY A 165 -4.06 -16.71 -2.66
CA GLY A 165 -3.47 -15.36 -2.59
C GLY A 165 -2.48 -15.21 -1.44
N THR A 166 -2.82 -15.76 -0.27
CA THR A 166 -1.91 -15.80 0.89
C THR A 166 -0.66 -16.61 0.58
N LEU A 167 -0.81 -17.79 -0.05
CA LEU A 167 0.33 -18.63 -0.44
C LEU A 167 1.25 -17.91 -1.44
N LEU A 168 0.69 -17.28 -2.47
CA LEU A 168 1.46 -16.52 -3.46
C LEU A 168 2.16 -15.31 -2.83
N ALA A 169 1.50 -14.62 -1.91
CA ALA A 169 2.10 -13.54 -1.14
C ALA A 169 3.26 -14.06 -0.27
N MET A 170 3.11 -15.21 0.40
CA MET A 170 4.20 -15.82 1.17
C MET A 170 5.38 -16.24 0.29
N ILE A 171 5.13 -16.76 -0.91
CA ILE A 171 6.17 -17.07 -1.90
C ILE A 171 6.89 -15.80 -2.35
N ALA A 172 6.14 -14.73 -2.67
CA ALA A 172 6.72 -13.44 -3.03
C ALA A 172 7.56 -12.85 -1.88
N LEU A 173 7.08 -12.99 -0.63
CA LEU A 173 7.81 -12.58 0.56
C LEU A 173 9.13 -13.35 0.70
N ALA A 174 9.11 -14.67 0.51
CA ALA A 174 10.34 -15.46 0.50
C ALA A 174 11.30 -15.04 -0.64
N ALA A 175 10.75 -14.75 -1.83
CA ALA A 175 11.51 -14.31 -2.99
C ALA A 175 12.24 -12.98 -2.76
N THR A 176 11.69 -12.08 -1.93
CA THR A 176 12.37 -10.82 -1.60
C THR A 176 13.73 -11.03 -0.90
N PHE A 177 13.93 -12.14 -0.17
CA PHE A 177 15.19 -12.50 0.51
C PHE A 177 16.20 -13.26 -0.35
N SER A 178 15.81 -13.67 -1.56
CA SER A 178 16.65 -14.50 -2.44
C SER A 178 17.95 -13.81 -2.84
N VAL A 179 17.94 -12.48 -2.91
CA VAL A 179 19.08 -11.66 -3.33
C VAL A 179 19.77 -11.06 -2.09
N PRO A 180 21.01 -11.49 -1.76
CA PRO A 180 21.72 -11.05 -0.56
C PRO A 180 21.87 -9.53 -0.43
N GLU A 181 22.05 -8.84 -1.54
CA GLU A 181 22.32 -7.40 -1.64
C GLU A 181 21.12 -6.56 -1.15
N PHE A 182 19.90 -7.11 -1.24
CA PHE A 182 18.68 -6.41 -0.79
C PHE A 182 18.34 -6.65 0.68
N ARG A 183 18.95 -7.66 1.33
CA ARG A 183 18.62 -8.07 2.71
C ARG A 183 18.79 -6.95 3.74
N PRO A 184 19.85 -6.10 3.71
CA PRO A 184 19.99 -5.01 4.67
C PRO A 184 18.80 -4.06 4.68
N GLY A 185 18.28 -3.71 3.50
CA GLY A 185 17.08 -2.88 3.37
C GLY A 185 15.86 -3.54 4.00
N MET A 186 15.67 -4.84 3.76
CA MET A 186 14.55 -5.60 4.33
C MET A 186 14.62 -5.71 5.86
N TYR A 187 15.81 -5.93 6.43
CA TYR A 187 15.98 -5.90 7.88
C TYR A 187 15.62 -4.52 8.44
N GLY A 188 15.99 -3.44 7.75
CA GLY A 188 15.56 -2.09 8.11
C GLY A 188 14.04 -1.95 8.16
N VAL A 189 13.33 -2.43 7.13
CA VAL A 189 11.85 -2.40 7.12
C VAL A 189 11.27 -3.30 8.22
N ALA A 190 11.81 -4.50 8.43
CA ALA A 190 11.36 -5.41 9.47
C ALA A 190 11.53 -4.80 10.88
N ILE A 191 12.68 -4.18 11.16
CA ILE A 191 12.93 -3.46 12.41
C ILE A 191 11.94 -2.30 12.57
N PHE A 192 11.70 -1.52 11.51
CA PHE A 192 10.71 -0.44 11.53
C PHE A 192 9.31 -0.96 11.86
N LEU A 193 8.88 -2.07 11.26
CA LEU A 193 7.59 -2.70 11.54
C LEU A 193 7.52 -3.22 12.99
N VAL A 194 8.58 -3.83 13.51
CA VAL A 194 8.65 -4.30 14.89
C VAL A 194 8.61 -3.13 15.87
N ILE A 195 9.33 -2.04 15.61
CA ILE A 195 9.27 -0.82 16.41
C ILE A 195 7.86 -0.22 16.36
N GLY A 196 7.24 -0.16 15.18
CA GLY A 196 5.86 0.30 15.02
C GLY A 196 4.86 -0.56 15.80
N LEU A 197 5.03 -1.87 15.80
CA LEU A 197 4.22 -2.80 16.58
C LEU A 197 4.46 -2.65 18.09
N ALA A 198 5.72 -2.51 18.51
CA ALA A 198 6.06 -2.27 19.91
C ALA A 198 5.50 -0.93 20.40
N TRP A 199 5.59 0.12 19.60
CA TRP A 199 4.95 1.42 19.85
C TRP A 199 3.44 1.27 19.98
N PHE A 200 2.82 0.50 19.07
CA PHE A 200 1.39 0.24 19.12
C PHE A 200 0.97 -0.46 20.42
N LEU A 201 1.69 -1.53 20.80
CA LEU A 201 1.39 -2.32 21.98
C LEU A 201 1.70 -1.60 23.31
N CYS A 202 2.73 -0.76 23.36
CA CYS A 202 3.16 -0.10 24.58
C CYS A 202 2.50 1.26 24.81
N TYR A 203 2.30 2.05 23.75
CA TYR A 203 1.83 3.43 23.85
C TYR A 203 0.47 3.64 23.19
N SER A 204 0.32 3.22 21.92
CA SER A 204 -0.90 3.49 21.15
C SER A 204 -2.13 2.82 21.74
N ARG A 205 -2.03 1.59 22.30
CA ARG A 205 -3.18 0.89 22.90
C ARG A 205 -3.84 1.65 24.04
N TYR A 206 -3.11 2.57 24.69
CA TYR A 206 -3.54 3.35 25.84
C TYR A 206 -3.85 4.82 25.50
N HIS A 207 -3.43 5.29 24.32
CA HIS A 207 -3.65 6.65 23.83
C HIS A 207 -4.49 6.72 22.55
N LEU A 208 -5.05 5.58 22.10
CA LEU A 208 -6.14 5.56 21.15
C LEU A 208 -7.25 6.44 21.73
N VAL A 209 -7.59 7.49 21.01
CA VAL A 209 -8.83 8.22 21.27
C VAL A 209 -9.92 7.16 21.15
N ALA A 210 -10.73 7.02 22.18
CA ALA A 210 -11.55 5.84 22.51
C ALA A 210 -12.62 5.44 21.48
N GLN A 211 -12.54 5.92 20.24
CA GLN A 211 -13.40 5.54 19.13
C GLN A 211 -12.53 5.53 17.88
N ALA A 212 -12.13 4.35 17.42
CA ALA A 212 -11.72 4.24 16.02
C ALA A 212 -12.88 4.81 15.17
N PRO A 213 -12.64 5.60 14.11
CA PRO A 213 -13.72 6.19 13.32
C PRO A 213 -14.73 5.13 12.84
N GLU A 214 -14.29 3.89 12.57
CA GLU A 214 -15.18 2.75 12.31
C GLU A 214 -16.07 2.34 13.50
N GLU A 215 -15.59 2.41 14.74
CA GLU A 215 -16.41 2.17 15.95
C GLU A 215 -17.40 3.31 16.19
N GLU A 216 -16.99 4.56 15.98
CA GLU A 216 -17.87 5.74 16.02
C GLU A 216 -19.01 5.63 14.99
N VAL A 217 -18.66 5.29 13.74
CA VAL A 217 -19.63 5.09 12.66
C VAL A 217 -20.48 3.82 12.90
N ALA A 218 -19.93 2.76 13.50
CA ALA A 218 -20.68 1.59 13.90
C ALA A 218 -21.69 1.91 15.02
N LEU A 219 -21.30 2.70 16.02
CA LEU A 219 -22.18 3.16 17.09
C LEU A 219 -23.27 4.09 16.55
N LEU A 220 -22.92 5.04 15.68
CA LEU A 220 -23.90 5.93 15.04
C LEU A 220 -24.88 5.16 14.16
N SER A 221 -24.41 4.18 13.37
CA SER A 221 -25.28 3.36 12.54
C SER A 221 -26.13 2.37 13.33
N ALA A 222 -25.63 1.89 14.48
CA ALA A 222 -26.43 1.10 15.42
C ALA A 222 -27.52 1.95 16.07
N ALA A 223 -27.18 3.14 16.56
CA ALA A 223 -28.14 4.09 17.12
C ALA A 223 -29.19 4.55 16.09
N GLN A 224 -28.77 4.79 14.84
CA GLN A 224 -29.69 5.11 13.74
C GLN A 224 -30.68 3.96 13.48
N ARG A 225 -30.22 2.69 13.49
CA ARG A 225 -31.11 1.53 13.33
C ARG A 225 -32.09 1.36 14.48
N GLU A 226 -31.68 1.67 15.71
CA GLU A 226 -32.60 1.67 16.86
C GLU A 226 -33.69 2.74 16.69
N LEU A 227 -33.31 3.96 16.29
CA LEU A 227 -34.27 5.05 16.02
C LEU A 227 -35.22 4.73 14.85
N ASP A 228 -34.71 4.12 13.78
CA ASP A 228 -35.52 3.73 12.62
C ASP A 228 -36.45 2.54 12.95
N GLY A 229 -36.05 1.64 13.86
CA GLY A 229 -36.88 0.54 14.37
C GLY A 229 -38.02 1.01 15.27
N ASP A 230 -37.73 1.91 16.22
CA ASP A 230 -38.70 2.46 17.18
C ASP A 230 -39.79 3.31 16.48
N ASN A 231 -39.42 4.04 15.42
CA ASN A 231 -40.37 4.79 14.59
C ASN A 231 -41.32 3.88 13.78
N SER A 232 -40.90 2.66 13.41
CA SER A 232 -41.73 1.72 12.66
C SER A 232 -42.80 1.03 13.51
N GLU A 233 -42.50 0.77 14.79
CA GLU A 233 -43.48 0.25 15.76
C GLU A 233 -44.49 1.31 16.18
N THR A 234 -44.06 2.57 16.25
CA THR A 234 -44.95 3.69 16.62
C THR A 234 -45.96 3.99 15.50
N SER A 235 -45.57 3.90 14.22
CA SER A 235 -46.50 4.14 13.09
C SER A 235 -47.59 3.06 12.95
N ASP A 236 -47.31 1.80 13.29
CA ASP A 236 -48.29 0.70 13.16
C ASP A 236 -49.35 0.75 14.28
N SER A 237 -49.05 1.41 15.40
CA SER A 237 -49.98 1.59 16.52
C SER A 237 -50.96 2.76 16.36
N THR A 238 -50.75 3.64 15.38
CA THR A 238 -51.56 4.87 15.22
C THR A 238 -52.71 4.71 14.22
N ASP A 239 -52.74 3.63 13.44
CA ASP A 239 -53.76 3.38 12.40
C ASP A 239 -54.95 2.50 12.86
N ASP A 240 -55.00 2.06 14.12
CA ASP A 240 -56.09 1.19 14.65
C ASP A 240 -57.15 1.95 15.48
N HIS A 241 -57.16 3.28 15.42
CA HIS A 241 -58.15 4.13 16.08
C HIS A 241 -58.76 5.18 15.14
N SER A 242 -59.57 4.72 14.19
CA SER A 242 -60.61 5.53 13.53
C SER A 242 -61.84 4.70 13.16
#